data_AF-A0A956KGT3-F1
#
_entry.id   AF-A0A956KGT3-F1
#
_cell.length_a   1.000
_cell.length_b   1.000
_cell.length_c   1.000
_cell.angle_alpha   90.00
_cell.angle_beta   90.00
_cell.angle_gamma   90.00
#
_symmetry.space_group_name_H-M   'P 1'
#
loop_
_entity.id
_entity.type
_entity.pdbx_description
1 polymer ?
#
loop_
_entity_poly.entity_id
_entity_poly.type
_entity_poly.pdbx_seq_one_letter_code
_entity_poly.pdbx_strand_id
1 'polypeptide(L)'
;QTCGRAARNVGGRVIMYADRVTNSMRACIDETQRRREVQRAYNEAHGIVPRSTTAAETPMQKDSEVERVRASRKQERAAAPLPVGMGPLTDADLLPEELGDRLAQLRAQMAELAEALKFEEAARVRDRIRVLEARQLEFTS
;
A
#
# COMPACT_ATOMS: atom_id res chain seq x y z
N GLN A 1 -0.15 -1.52 -20.91
CA GLN A 1 -0.51 -0.14 -21.31
C GLN A 1 -0.92 0.68 -20.09
N THR A 2 -0.62 1.98 -20.08
CA THR A 2 -0.77 2.90 -18.93
C THR A 2 -2.23 3.26 -18.63
N CYS A 3 -3.03 3.63 -19.65
CA CYS A 3 -4.42 4.06 -19.47
C CYS A 3 -5.35 2.94 -18.96
N GLY A 4 -5.10 1.69 -19.37
CA GLY A 4 -5.91 0.53 -18.95
C GLY A 4 -5.85 0.23 -17.44
N ARG A 5 -4.83 0.73 -16.73
CA ARG A 5 -4.75 0.57 -15.27
C ARG A 5 -5.87 1.31 -14.55
N ALA A 6 -6.30 2.47 -15.07
CA ALA A 6 -7.39 3.26 -14.50
C ALA A 6 -8.77 2.62 -14.73
N ALA A 7 -8.93 1.76 -15.75
CA ALA A 7 -10.23 1.17 -16.12
C ALA A 7 -10.80 0.16 -15.11
N ARG A 8 -10.05 -0.19 -14.05
CA ARG A 8 -10.48 -1.12 -12.99
C ARG A 8 -11.31 -0.45 -11.88
N ASN A 9 -11.51 0.87 -11.96
CA ASN A 9 -12.26 1.65 -10.98
C ASN A 9 -13.33 2.48 -11.68
N VAL A 10 -14.54 2.55 -11.10
CA VAL A 10 -15.65 3.37 -11.60
C VAL A 10 -15.27 4.86 -11.74
N GLY A 11 -14.42 5.36 -10.84
CA GLY A 11 -13.87 6.71 -10.88
C GLY A 11 -12.54 6.85 -11.63
N GLY A 12 -12.13 5.83 -12.40
CA GLY A 12 -10.87 5.82 -13.12
C GLY A 12 -10.70 7.01 -14.06
N ARG A 13 -9.62 7.79 -13.85
CA ARG A 13 -9.26 8.94 -14.67
C ARG A 13 -7.79 8.86 -15.07
N VAL A 14 -7.49 9.38 -16.26
CA VAL A 14 -6.13 9.50 -16.79
C VAL A 14 -5.91 10.97 -17.14
N ILE A 15 -4.81 11.53 -16.64
CA ILE A 15 -4.39 12.90 -16.93
C ILE A 15 -3.10 12.80 -17.74
N MET A 16 -3.07 13.41 -18.92
CA MET A 16 -1.89 13.47 -19.78
C MET A 16 -1.33 14.89 -19.74
N TYR A 17 -0.12 15.08 -19.24
CA TYR A 17 0.57 16.36 -19.27
C TYR A 17 1.31 16.50 -20.60
N ALA A 18 0.89 17.45 -21.43
CA ALA A 18 1.54 17.76 -22.70
C ALA A 18 1.15 19.17 -23.17
N ASP A 19 2.08 19.85 -23.83
CA ASP A 19 1.81 21.17 -24.42
C ASP A 19 0.92 21.09 -25.67
N ARG A 20 0.96 19.95 -26.37
CA ARG A 20 0.15 19.70 -27.58
C ARG A 20 -0.32 18.27 -27.67
N VAL A 21 -1.47 18.07 -28.30
CA VAL A 21 -2.01 16.74 -28.59
C VAL A 21 -1.29 16.16 -29.81
N THR A 22 -0.48 15.12 -29.60
CA THR A 22 0.17 14.38 -30.70
C THR A 22 -0.82 13.42 -31.39
N ASN A 23 -0.48 12.94 -32.59
CA ASN A 23 -1.31 11.97 -33.31
C ASN A 23 -1.52 10.67 -32.51
N SER A 24 -0.49 10.20 -31.79
CA SER A 24 -0.60 9.02 -30.91
C SER A 24 -1.53 9.26 -29.73
N MET A 25 -1.49 10.45 -29.13
CA MET A 25 -2.43 10.84 -28.08
C MET A 25 -3.86 10.89 -28.61
N ARG A 26 -4.05 11.49 -29.80
CA ARG A 26 -5.36 11.57 -30.45
C ARG A 26 -5.94 10.18 -30.70
N ALA A 27 -5.18 9.29 -31.33
CA ALA A 27 -5.61 7.90 -31.55
C ALA A 27 -5.96 7.17 -30.24
N CYS A 28 -5.19 7.39 -29.17
CA CYS A 28 -5.47 6.81 -27.86
C CYS A 28 -6.75 7.36 -27.22
N ILE A 29 -6.96 8.69 -27.29
CA ILE A 29 -8.14 9.36 -26.76
C ILE A 29 -9.38 8.91 -27.53
N ASP A 30 -9.34 8.91 -28.86
CA ASP A 30 -10.45 8.53 -29.73
C ASP A 30 -10.88 7.08 -29.51
N GLU A 31 -9.93 6.14 -29.44
CA GLU A 31 -10.24 4.74 -29.17
C GLU A 31 -10.78 4.53 -27.74
N THR A 32 -10.28 5.30 -26.76
CA THR A 32 -10.80 5.25 -25.38
C THR A 32 -12.24 5.75 -25.33
N GLN A 33 -12.54 6.84 -26.05
CA GLN A 33 -13.87 7.43 -26.10
C GLN A 33 -14.86 6.48 -26.82
N ARG A 34 -14.48 5.94 -27.97
CA ARG A 34 -15.28 4.96 -28.72
C ARG A 34 -15.66 3.76 -27.85
N ARG A 35 -14.70 3.19 -27.12
CA ARG A 35 -14.97 2.06 -26.19
C ARG A 35 -15.92 2.46 -25.07
N ARG A 36 -15.74 3.64 -24.48
CA ARG A 36 -16.57 4.13 -23.38
C ARG A 36 -18.01 4.37 -23.82
N GLU A 37 -18.22 4.85 -25.04
CA GLU A 37 -19.56 5.05 -25.61
C GLU A 37 -20.29 3.72 -25.81
N VAL A 38 -19.64 2.72 -26.40
CA VAL A 38 -20.21 1.37 -26.57
C VAL A 38 -20.54 0.74 -25.22
N GLN A 39 -19.64 0.85 -24.24
CA GLN A 39 -19.87 0.33 -22.88
C GLN A 39 -21.05 1.02 -22.19
N ARG A 40 -21.18 2.34 -22.33
CA ARG A 40 -22.29 3.10 -21.75
C ARG A 40 -23.62 2.69 -22.38
N ALA A 41 -23.69 2.61 -23.71
CA ALA A 41 -24.89 2.17 -24.42
C ALA A 41 -25.31 0.74 -24.03
N TYR A 42 -24.33 -0.17 -23.91
CA TYR A 42 -24.58 -1.53 -23.44
C TYR A 42 -25.12 -1.54 -22.01
N ASN A 43 -24.51 -0.76 -21.11
CA ASN A 43 -24.94 -0.67 -19.72
C ASN A 43 -26.36 -0.09 -19.59
N GLU A 44 -26.68 0.96 -20.34
CA GLU A 44 -28.01 1.58 -20.37
C GLU A 44 -29.06 0.59 -20.89
N ALA A 45 -28.78 -0.11 -21.99
CA ALA A 45 -29.69 -1.09 -22.57
C ALA A 45 -29.97 -2.30 -21.65
N HIS A 46 -29.02 -2.65 -20.78
CA HIS A 46 -29.11 -3.81 -19.87
C HIS A 46 -29.35 -3.43 -18.40
N GLY A 47 -29.51 -2.14 -18.08
CA GLY A 47 -29.67 -1.66 -16.70
C GLY A 47 -28.47 -1.95 -15.78
N ILE A 48 -27.26 -2.05 -16.34
CA ILE A 48 -26.03 -2.38 -15.58
C ILE A 48 -25.48 -1.11 -14.95
N VAL A 49 -25.42 -1.08 -13.62
CA VAL A 49 -24.73 -0.02 -12.87
C VAL A 49 -23.26 -0.41 -12.70
N PRO A 50 -22.29 0.39 -13.20
CA PRO A 50 -20.87 0.11 -13.02
C PRO A 50 -20.50 -0.01 -11.53
N ARG A 51 -19.78 -1.07 -11.17
CA ARG A 51 -19.23 -1.27 -9.82
C ARG A 51 -17.74 -1.58 -9.91
N SER A 52 -16.96 -1.06 -8.98
CA SER A 52 -15.55 -1.39 -8.87
C SER A 52 -15.43 -2.80 -8.28
N THR A 53 -14.72 -3.68 -8.97
CA THR A 53 -14.42 -5.00 -8.43
C THR A 53 -13.30 -4.86 -7.41
N THR A 54 -13.58 -5.17 -6.14
CA THR A 54 -12.53 -5.41 -5.16
C THR A 54 -11.95 -6.79 -5.43
N ALA A 55 -10.63 -6.89 -5.59
CA ALA A 55 -10.01 -8.21 -5.52
C ALA A 55 -10.35 -8.78 -4.14
N ALA A 56 -10.96 -9.96 -4.10
CA ALA A 56 -11.04 -10.70 -2.87
C ALA A 56 -9.61 -11.07 -2.50
N GLU A 57 -9.01 -10.32 -1.58
CA GLU A 57 -7.91 -10.85 -0.80
C GLU A 57 -8.54 -11.99 -0.02
N THR A 58 -8.44 -13.22 -0.55
CA THR A 58 -8.89 -14.41 0.17
C THR A 58 -8.20 -14.33 1.52
N PRO A 59 -8.92 -14.07 2.63
CA PRO A 59 -8.29 -14.16 3.92
C PRO A 59 -8.01 -15.66 4.03
N MET A 60 -6.74 -16.06 3.99
CA MET A 60 -6.33 -17.30 4.62
C MET A 60 -7.03 -17.28 5.98
N GLN A 61 -7.88 -18.28 6.21
CA GLN A 61 -8.92 -18.33 7.23
C GLN A 61 -8.57 -17.47 8.45
N LYS A 62 -9.41 -16.47 8.72
CA LYS A 62 -9.33 -15.72 9.98
C LYS A 62 -9.69 -16.67 11.11
N ASP A 63 -8.69 -17.36 11.66
CA ASP A 63 -8.85 -18.07 12.92
C ASP A 63 -9.24 -17.05 13.98
N SER A 64 -10.46 -17.21 14.50
CA SER A 64 -11.10 -16.32 15.47
C SER A 64 -10.29 -16.09 16.76
N GLU A 65 -9.27 -16.92 17.03
CA GLU A 65 -8.31 -16.72 18.13
C GLU A 65 -7.37 -15.53 17.88
N VAL A 66 -6.95 -15.29 16.63
CA VAL A 66 -5.98 -14.22 16.31
C VAL A 66 -6.61 -12.83 16.47
N GLU A 67 -7.92 -12.70 16.24
CA GLU A 67 -8.65 -11.44 16.43
C GLU A 67 -8.87 -11.14 17.93
N ARG A 68 -9.09 -12.16 18.77
CA ARG A 68 -9.18 -12.03 20.23
C ARG A 68 -7.84 -11.62 20.85
N VAL A 69 -6.73 -12.24 20.42
CA VAL A 69 -5.38 -11.85 20.85
C VAL A 69 -5.01 -10.45 20.38
N ARG A 70 -5.42 -10.03 19.17
CA ARG A 70 -5.20 -8.66 18.68
C ARG A 70 -6.02 -7.61 19.45
N ALA A 71 -7.26 -7.93 19.82
CA ALA A 71 -8.12 -7.05 20.60
C ALA A 71 -7.60 -6.85 22.04
N SER A 72 -7.16 -7.93 22.72
CA SER A 72 -6.55 -7.84 24.04
C SER A 72 -5.21 -7.08 24.02
N ARG A 73 -4.36 -7.32 23.02
CA ARG A 73 -3.09 -6.58 22.86
C ARG A 73 -3.26 -5.09 22.55
N LYS A 74 -4.35 -4.69 21.88
CA LYS A 74 -4.63 -3.27 21.60
C LYS A 74 -4.98 -2.50 22.89
N GLN A 75 -5.56 -3.18 23.87
CA GLN A 75 -5.83 -2.63 25.20
C GLN A 75 -4.57 -2.54 26.06
N GLU A 76 -3.66 -3.53 26.01
CA GLU A 76 -2.38 -3.48 26.74
C GLU A 76 -1.39 -2.45 26.14
N ARG A 77 -1.43 -2.22 24.82
CA ARG A 77 -0.53 -1.26 24.14
C ARG A 77 -0.81 0.21 24.44
N ALA A 78 -1.98 0.55 24.95
CA ALA A 78 -2.30 1.93 25.34
C ALA A 78 -1.61 2.36 26.65
N ALA A 79 -1.03 1.41 27.41
CA ALA A 79 -0.48 1.67 28.74
C ALA A 79 0.99 1.22 28.95
N ALA A 80 1.67 0.71 27.91
CA ALA A 80 3.05 0.27 28.04
C ALA A 80 4.04 1.36 27.58
N PRO A 81 5.00 1.81 28.42
CA PRO A 81 6.13 2.58 27.93
C PRO A 81 6.91 1.73 26.92
N LEU A 82 7.31 2.34 25.81
CA LEU A 82 8.07 1.71 24.74
C LEU A 82 9.29 0.95 25.33
N PRO A 83 9.43 -0.37 25.12
CA PRO A 83 10.58 -1.08 25.65
C PRO A 83 11.83 -0.65 24.90
N VAL A 84 12.77 -0.09 25.65
CA VAL A 84 14.12 0.28 25.23
C VAL A 84 14.99 -0.98 25.20
N GLY A 85 15.82 -1.11 24.15
CA GLY A 85 17.16 -1.71 24.26
C GLY A 85 17.45 -2.97 23.45
N MET A 86 18.36 -2.85 22.47
CA MET A 86 19.56 -3.71 22.30
C MET A 86 20.54 -3.07 21.27
N GLY A 87 21.74 -2.69 21.72
CA GLY A 87 22.96 -2.54 20.90
C GLY A 87 23.30 -1.13 20.37
N PRO A 88 24.60 -0.77 20.22
CA PRO A 88 25.11 0.60 20.29
C PRO A 88 25.06 1.33 18.95
N LEU A 89 23.87 1.70 18.51
CA LEU A 89 23.64 2.96 17.84
C LEU A 89 22.24 3.35 18.25
N THR A 90 22.14 4.42 19.02
CA THR A 90 20.89 5.10 19.25
C THR A 90 20.34 5.44 17.87
N ASP A 91 19.32 4.69 17.42
CA ASP A 91 18.59 5.02 16.18
C ASP A 91 18.08 6.49 16.21
N ALA A 92 18.13 7.14 17.38
CA ALA A 92 18.01 8.58 17.65
C ALA A 92 19.05 9.48 16.94
N ASP A 93 20.17 8.95 16.45
CA ASP A 93 21.29 9.75 15.91
C ASP A 93 21.61 9.45 14.43
N LEU A 94 20.85 8.59 13.77
CA LEU A 94 21.05 8.26 12.35
C LEU A 94 20.74 9.47 11.46
N LEU A 95 21.68 9.80 10.57
CA LEU A 95 21.48 10.83 9.55
C LEU A 95 20.39 10.39 8.55
N PRO A 96 19.68 11.34 7.90
CA PRO A 96 18.64 11.03 6.92
C PRO A 96 19.07 10.07 5.81
N GLU A 97 20.35 10.09 5.43
CA GLU A 97 20.94 9.23 4.41
C GLU A 97 21.08 7.77 4.89
N GLU A 98 21.43 7.54 6.16
CA GLU A 98 21.63 6.21 6.75
C GLU A 98 20.31 5.53 7.16
N LEU A 99 19.25 6.32 7.35
CA LEU A 99 17.90 5.82 7.63
C LEU A 99 17.35 4.97 6.47
N GLY A 100 17.65 5.33 5.23
CA GLY A 100 17.20 4.60 4.04
C GLY A 100 17.76 3.17 4.00
N ASP A 101 19.07 3.04 4.17
CA ASP A 101 19.76 1.74 4.19
C ASP A 101 19.32 0.89 5.37
N ARG A 102 19.14 1.51 6.55
CA ARG A 102 18.66 0.81 7.73
C ARG A 102 17.23 0.28 7.55
N LEU A 103 16.35 1.06 6.91
CA LEU A 103 15.00 0.64 6.57
C LEU A 103 15.00 -0.53 5.57
N ALA A 104 15.89 -0.50 4.57
CA ALA A 104 16.03 -1.60 3.62
C ALA A 104 16.47 -2.91 4.30
N GLN A 105 17.46 -2.84 5.21
CA GLN A 105 17.90 -3.99 6.01
C GLN A 105 16.76 -4.56 6.88
N LEU A 106 16.01 -3.70 7.57
CA LEU A 106 14.90 -4.13 8.42
C LEU A 106 13.77 -4.75 7.60
N ARG A 107 13.49 -4.24 6.39
CA ARG A 107 12.50 -4.83 5.47
C ARG A 107 12.93 -6.23 5.00
N ALA A 108 14.21 -6.41 4.67
CA ALA A 108 14.75 -7.72 4.32
C ALA A 108 14.64 -8.70 5.51
N GLN A 109 15.04 -8.28 6.71
CA GLN A 109 14.93 -9.08 7.93
C GLN A 109 13.47 -9.45 8.25
N MET A 110 12.52 -8.53 8.05
CA MET A 110 11.09 -8.81 8.24
C MET A 110 10.60 -9.89 7.25
N ALA A 111 11.06 -9.85 5.99
CA ALA A 111 10.71 -10.85 4.99
C ALA A 111 11.28 -12.23 5.35
N GLU A 112 12.56 -12.31 5.74
CA GLU A 112 13.18 -13.56 6.20
C GLU A 112 12.45 -14.16 7.41
N LEU A 113 12.08 -13.33 8.38
CA LEU A 113 11.32 -13.76 9.56
C LEU A 113 9.91 -14.22 9.21
N ALA A 114 9.27 -13.61 8.20
CA ALA A 114 7.97 -14.04 7.71
C ALA A 114 8.06 -15.39 6.97
N GLU A 115 9.11 -15.61 6.17
CA GLU A 115 9.40 -16.90 5.54
C GLU A 115 9.70 -18.00 6.57
N ALA A 116 10.40 -17.65 7.65
CA ALA A 116 10.68 -18.54 8.77
C ALA A 116 9.47 -18.78 9.70
N LEU A 117 8.28 -18.27 9.36
CA LEU A 117 7.04 -18.35 10.17
C LEU A 117 7.15 -17.73 11.57
N LYS A 118 8.13 -16.85 11.81
CA LYS A 118 8.35 -16.14 13.07
C LYS A 118 7.56 -14.83 13.11
N PHE A 119 6.23 -14.94 13.12
CA PHE A 119 5.33 -13.79 12.99
C PHE A 119 5.45 -12.76 14.13
N GLU A 120 5.81 -13.19 15.34
CA GLU A 120 6.00 -12.27 16.46
C GLU A 120 7.22 -11.36 16.28
N GLU A 121 8.32 -11.94 15.83
CA GLU A 121 9.56 -11.20 15.56
C GLU A 121 9.37 -10.29 14.34
N ALA A 122 8.74 -10.80 13.27
CA ALA A 122 8.38 -9.99 12.10
C ALA A 122 7.47 -8.80 12.47
N ALA A 123 6.52 -9.00 13.40
CA ALA A 123 5.66 -7.92 13.88
C ALA A 123 6.43 -6.85 14.67
N ARG A 124 7.45 -7.23 15.45
CA ARG A 124 8.32 -6.28 16.15
C ARG A 124 9.15 -5.47 15.16
N VAL A 125 9.71 -6.11 14.15
CA VAL A 125 10.49 -5.45 13.09
C VAL A 125 9.60 -4.48 12.28
N ARG A 126 8.38 -4.90 11.91
CA ARG A 126 7.40 -4.03 11.24
C ARG A 126 7.10 -2.77 12.04
N ASP A 127 6.87 -2.91 13.34
CA ASP A 127 6.55 -1.78 14.19
C ASP A 127 7.76 -0.84 14.36
N ARG A 128 8.99 -1.38 14.31
CA ARG A 128 10.22 -0.57 14.24
C ARG A 128 10.35 0.21 12.94
N ILE A 129 10.08 -0.43 11.80
CA ILE A 129 10.07 0.21 10.47
C ILE A 129 9.14 1.42 10.46
N ARG A 130 7.93 1.30 11.01
CA ARG A 130 6.96 2.40 11.07
C ARG A 130 7.46 3.63 11.82
N VAL A 131 8.18 3.42 12.94
CA VAL A 131 8.75 4.52 13.72
C VAL A 131 9.85 5.23 12.93
N LEU A 132 10.69 4.48 12.24
CA LEU A 132 11.78 5.04 11.43
C LEU A 132 11.25 5.75 10.16
N GLU A 133 10.22 5.21 9.51
CA GLU A 133 9.54 5.86 8.37
C GLU A 133 8.89 7.19 8.78
N ALA A 134 8.19 7.23 9.93
CA ALA A 134 7.59 8.45 10.45
C ALA A 134 8.66 9.53 10.69
N ARG A 135 9.82 9.14 11.21
CA ARG A 135 10.94 10.05 11.43
C ARG A 135 11.60 10.53 10.14
N GLN A 136 11.75 9.68 9.14
CA GLN A 136 12.24 10.08 7.81
C GLN A 136 11.35 11.15 7.17
N LEU A 137 10.03 11.04 7.36
CA LEU A 137 9.06 12.04 6.93
C LEU A 137 9.24 13.39 7.63
N GLU A 138 9.53 13.41 8.94
CA GLU A 138 9.81 14.64 9.69
C GLU A 138 11.07 15.38 9.21
N PHE A 139 12.09 14.66 8.74
CA PHE A 139 13.29 15.29 8.18
C PHE A 139 13.15 15.77 6.73
N THR A 140 12.13 15.28 6.01
CA THR A 140 11.92 15.60 4.59
C THR A 140 10.86 16.69 4.39
N SER A 141 10.08 17.05 5.42
CA SER A 141 9.08 18.14 5.40
C SER A 141 9.67 19.48 5.78
#